data_AF-A0A381ZNS1-F1
#
_entry.id   AF-A0A381ZNS1-F1
#
_cell.length_a   1.000
_cell.length_b   1.000
_cell.length_c   1.000
_cell.angle_alpha   90.00
_cell.angle_beta   90.00
_cell.angle_gamma   90.00
#
_symmetry.space_group_name_H-M   'P 1'
#
loop_
_entity.id
_entity.type
_entity.pdbx_description
1 polymer ?
#
loop_
_entity_poly.entity_id
_entity_poly.type
_entity_poly.pdbx_seq_one_letter_code
_entity_poly.pdbx_strand_id
1 'polypeptide(L)'
;MKITNIETFQLSSDLDIPFGWSQDWIKRRSVGIVKITTDDGLVGWGEGCTGSSGHLIDTELSQLLIGENPTKRQMLWQKMFHALYNANLAVGIGGSAISAIDTALWDLTGKILGVPISDLLGG
;
A
#
# COMPACT_ATOMS: atom_id res chain seq x y z
N MET A 1 -12.52 -14.06 7.56
CA MET A 1 -11.45 -13.06 7.50
C MET A 1 -11.81 -11.96 6.53
N LYS A 2 -11.85 -10.73 7.04
CA LYS A 2 -12.24 -9.53 6.30
C LYS A 2 -11.36 -8.36 6.73
N ILE A 3 -11.10 -7.43 5.82
CA ILE A 3 -10.42 -6.17 6.13
C ILE A 3 -11.38 -5.28 6.92
N THR A 4 -10.91 -4.75 8.05
CA THR A 4 -11.68 -3.90 8.97
C THR A 4 -11.17 -2.48 9.03
N ASN A 5 -9.88 -2.26 8.78
CA ASN A 5 -9.30 -0.93 8.79
C ASN A 5 -8.11 -0.82 7.81
N ILE A 6 -7.96 0.36 7.21
CA ILE A 6 -6.82 0.72 6.37
C ILE A 6 -6.35 2.11 6.82
N GLU A 7 -5.09 2.21 7.22
CA GLU A 7 -4.50 3.43 7.78
C GLU A 7 -3.24 3.78 6.99
N THR A 8 -3.07 5.05 6.62
CA THR A 8 -1.81 5.54 6.05
C THR A 8 -1.03 6.39 7.05
N PHE A 9 0.30 6.27 7.00
CA PHE A 9 1.23 6.97 7.87
C PHE A 9 2.26 7.70 7.01
N GLN A 10 2.34 9.01 7.17
CA GLN A 10 3.38 9.83 6.55
C GLN A 10 4.50 10.05 7.57
N LEU A 11 5.62 9.38 7.36
CA LEU A 11 6.81 9.56 8.20
C LEU A 11 7.79 10.46 7.47
N SER A 12 8.43 11.37 8.20
CA SER A 12 9.47 12.21 7.63
C SER A 12 10.57 12.53 8.63
N SER A 13 11.80 12.68 8.13
CA SER A 13 12.96 13.09 8.91
C SER A 13 13.85 14.00 8.09
N ASP A 14 14.35 15.06 8.72
CA ASP A 14 15.41 15.89 8.15
C ASP A 14 16.72 15.11 8.10
N LEU A 15 17.55 15.41 7.11
CA LEU A 15 18.86 14.81 6.93
C LEU A 15 19.93 15.72 7.53
N ASP A 16 20.86 15.14 8.29
CA ASP A 16 22.02 15.86 8.83
C ASP A 16 22.87 16.48 7.72
N ILE A 17 23.03 15.73 6.61
CA ILE A 17 23.76 16.16 5.42
C ILE A 17 22.83 16.02 4.21
N PRO A 18 22.40 17.15 3.61
CA PRO A 18 21.68 17.12 2.35
C PRO A 18 22.52 16.52 1.23
N PHE A 19 21.88 15.79 0.32
CA PHE A 19 22.51 15.29 -0.89
C PHE A 19 21.56 15.46 -2.08
N GLY A 20 22.10 15.46 -3.30
CA GLY A 20 21.31 15.66 -4.51
C GLY A 20 21.84 14.91 -5.71
N TRP A 21 21.06 14.92 -6.77
CA TRP A 21 21.43 14.44 -8.09
C TRP A 21 21.00 15.48 -9.14
N SER A 22 21.17 15.18 -10.42
CA SER A 22 20.92 16.13 -11.53
C SER A 22 19.51 16.73 -11.59
N GLN A 23 18.53 16.16 -10.87
CA GLN A 23 17.14 16.61 -10.89
C GLN A 23 16.73 17.34 -9.62
N ASP A 24 17.34 17.04 -8.46
CA ASP A 24 16.89 17.62 -7.19
C ASP A 24 17.91 17.48 -6.05
N TRP A 25 17.70 18.27 -4.99
CA TRP A 25 18.38 18.17 -3.69
C TRP A 25 17.42 17.73 -2.60
N ILE A 26 17.80 16.69 -1.88
CA ILE A 26 17.03 16.16 -0.75
C ILE A 26 17.63 16.65 0.56
N LYS A 27 16.81 17.35 1.33
CA LYS A 27 17.09 17.78 2.71
C LYS A 27 16.27 17.00 3.75
N ARG A 28 15.21 16.33 3.30
CA ARG A 28 14.27 15.57 4.11
C ARG A 28 13.88 14.29 3.39
N ARG A 29 13.87 13.17 4.10
CA ARG A 29 13.29 11.92 3.61
C ARG A 29 11.88 11.78 4.13
N SER A 30 10.98 11.39 3.24
CA SER A 30 9.59 11.07 3.58
C SER A 30 9.23 9.72 3.02
N VAL A 31 8.52 8.93 3.82
CA VAL A 31 7.99 7.62 3.43
C VAL A 31 6.52 7.53 3.83
N GLY A 32 5.70 7.03 2.91
CA GLY A 32 4.31 6.67 3.15
C GLY A 32 4.22 5.17 3.40
N ILE A 33 3.65 4.80 4.54
CA ILE A 33 3.39 3.42 4.95
C ILE A 33 1.88 3.22 5.03
N VAL A 34 1.40 2.05 4.61
CA VAL A 34 0.01 1.62 4.80
C VAL A 34 -0.06 0.41 5.72
N LYS A 35 -1.07 0.41 6.58
CA LYS A 35 -1.40 -0.68 7.50
C LYS A 35 -2.81 -1.16 7.21
N ILE A 36 -2.95 -2.47 7.00
CA ILE A 36 -4.25 -3.11 6.80
C ILE A 36 -4.52 -4.03 7.98
N THR A 37 -5.65 -3.84 8.65
CA THR A 37 -6.07 -4.65 9.80
C THR A 37 -7.27 -5.52 9.42
N THR A 38 -7.30 -6.77 9.89
CA THR A 38 -8.39 -7.72 9.66
C THR A 38 -9.28 -7.90 10.90
N ASP A 39 -10.42 -8.58 10.73
CA ASP A 39 -11.40 -8.89 11.76
C ASP A 39 -10.89 -9.83 12.87
N ASP A 40 -9.83 -10.58 12.60
CA ASP A 40 -9.13 -11.45 13.55
C ASP A 40 -7.88 -10.80 14.17
N GLY A 41 -7.62 -9.53 13.88
CA GLY A 41 -6.52 -8.75 14.46
C GLY A 41 -5.17 -8.91 13.76
N LEU A 42 -5.08 -9.67 12.66
CA LEU A 42 -3.87 -9.68 11.84
C LEU A 42 -3.65 -8.32 11.15
N VAL A 43 -2.38 -8.00 10.94
CA VAL A 43 -1.95 -6.74 10.35
C VAL A 43 -0.96 -6.98 9.23
N GLY A 44 -1.21 -6.36 8.08
CA GLY A 44 -0.30 -6.26 6.94
C GLY A 44 0.28 -4.88 6.80
N TRP A 45 1.54 -4.81 6.38
CA TRP A 45 2.27 -3.56 6.15
C TRP A 45 2.76 -3.46 4.71
N GLY A 46 2.65 -2.26 4.15
CA GLY A 46 3.16 -1.93 2.83
C GLY A 46 3.72 -0.52 2.79
N GLU A 47 4.54 -0.25 1.77
CA GLU A 47 5.22 1.02 1.57
C GLU A 47 4.93 1.56 0.16
N GLY A 48 5.04 2.87 -0.03
CA GLY A 48 4.99 3.52 -1.33
C GLY A 48 3.84 4.50 -1.50
N CYS A 49 3.16 4.86 -0.41
CA CYS A 49 2.01 5.76 -0.42
C CYS A 49 2.34 7.19 0.07
N THR A 50 3.50 7.73 -0.30
CA THR A 50 3.89 9.09 0.10
C THR A 50 2.99 10.13 -0.57
N GLY A 51 2.61 11.18 0.17
CA GLY A 51 1.88 12.33 -0.37
C GLY A 51 0.53 11.95 -1.00
N SER A 52 0.31 12.34 -2.27
CA SER A 52 -0.96 12.12 -2.97
C SER A 52 -1.38 10.65 -3.08
N SER A 53 -0.42 9.72 -3.05
CA SER A 53 -0.75 8.29 -3.08
C SER A 53 -1.42 7.84 -1.78
N GLY A 54 -0.97 8.33 -0.62
CA GLY A 54 -1.60 8.07 0.68
C GLY A 54 -3.00 8.68 0.75
N HIS A 55 -3.15 9.92 0.29
CA HIS A 55 -4.46 10.56 0.21
C HIS A 55 -5.45 9.76 -0.63
N LEU A 56 -5.02 9.26 -1.80
CA LEU A 56 -5.86 8.42 -2.66
C LEU A 56 -6.27 7.10 -2.00
N ILE A 57 -5.40 6.52 -1.15
CA ILE A 57 -5.76 5.35 -0.34
C ILE A 57 -6.87 5.73 0.64
N ASP A 58 -6.71 6.82 1.38
CA ASP A 58 -7.65 7.22 2.43
C ASP A 58 -9.03 7.59 1.85
N THR A 59 -9.07 8.28 0.70
CA THR A 59 -10.33 8.82 0.16
C THR A 59 -11.07 7.85 -0.76
N GLU A 60 -10.36 7.07 -1.57
CA GLU A 60 -10.98 6.25 -2.63
C GLU A 60 -10.77 4.75 -2.37
N LEU A 61 -9.51 4.31 -2.29
CA LEU A 61 -9.20 2.88 -2.35
C LEU A 61 -9.61 2.13 -1.08
N SER A 62 -9.51 2.76 0.09
CA SER A 62 -9.87 2.11 1.35
C SER A 62 -11.32 1.66 1.36
N GLN A 63 -12.25 2.51 0.90
CA GLN A 63 -13.68 2.19 0.87
C GLN A 63 -14.00 0.98 -0.02
N LEU A 64 -13.20 0.75 -1.06
CA LEU A 64 -13.38 -0.41 -1.95
C LEU A 64 -12.97 -1.72 -1.29
N LEU A 65 -12.14 -1.70 -0.25
CA LEU A 65 -11.51 -2.89 0.31
C LEU A 65 -12.05 -3.27 1.70
N ILE A 66 -12.67 -2.34 2.42
CA ILE A 66 -13.32 -2.66 3.69
C ILE A 66 -14.37 -3.77 3.49
N GLY A 67 -14.32 -4.80 4.35
CA GLY A 67 -15.19 -5.97 4.30
C GLY A 67 -14.76 -7.08 3.33
N GLU A 68 -13.77 -6.82 2.47
CA GLU A 68 -13.25 -7.81 1.53
C GLU A 68 -12.28 -8.81 2.19
N ASN A 69 -12.13 -9.99 1.58
CA ASN A 69 -11.18 -10.98 2.03
C ASN A 69 -9.76 -10.63 1.52
N PRO A 70 -8.77 -10.40 2.41
CA PRO A 70 -7.43 -9.98 2.01
C PRO A 70 -6.65 -11.02 1.19
N THR A 71 -7.03 -12.31 1.23
CA THR A 71 -6.36 -13.36 0.44
C THR A 71 -6.76 -13.34 -1.04
N LYS A 72 -7.83 -12.63 -1.42
CA LYS A 72 -8.27 -12.48 -2.82
C LYS A 72 -7.47 -11.40 -3.57
N ARG A 73 -6.15 -11.38 -3.40
CA ARG A 73 -5.26 -10.28 -3.81
C ARG A 73 -5.42 -9.84 -5.26
N GLN A 74 -5.40 -10.78 -6.21
CA GLN A 74 -5.55 -10.47 -7.64
C GLN A 74 -6.88 -9.76 -7.94
N MET A 75 -7.98 -10.20 -7.30
CA MET A 75 -9.30 -9.57 -7.46
C MET A 75 -9.28 -8.16 -6.87
N LEU A 76 -8.69 -7.97 -5.69
CA LEU A 76 -8.58 -6.66 -5.05
C LEU A 76 -7.71 -5.69 -5.86
N TRP A 77 -6.60 -6.18 -6.40
CA TRP A 77 -5.74 -5.42 -7.31
C TRP A 77 -6.53 -4.94 -8.53
N GLN A 78 -7.25 -5.84 -9.21
CA GLN A 78 -8.09 -5.49 -10.36
C GLN A 78 -9.21 -4.51 -9.99
N LYS A 79 -9.84 -4.69 -8.82
CA LYS A 79 -10.88 -3.78 -8.31
C LYS A 79 -10.36 -2.36 -8.15
N MET A 80 -9.19 -2.19 -7.52
CA MET A 80 -8.55 -0.87 -7.38
C MET A 80 -8.11 -0.31 -8.73
N PHE A 81 -7.47 -1.11 -9.57
CA PHE A 81 -7.00 -0.67 -10.88
C PHE A 81 -8.15 -0.16 -11.76
N HIS A 82 -9.25 -0.92 -11.85
CA HIS A 82 -10.42 -0.52 -12.63
C HIS A 82 -11.10 0.74 -12.09
N ALA A 83 -11.12 0.93 -10.77
CA ALA A 83 -11.67 2.14 -10.16
C ALA A 83 -10.91 3.41 -10.59
N LEU A 84 -9.60 3.30 -10.81
CA LEU A 84 -8.74 4.41 -11.21
C LEU A 84 -8.54 4.52 -12.74
N TYR A 85 -8.86 3.48 -13.50
CA TYR A 85 -8.53 3.37 -14.91
C TYR A 85 -9.20 4.46 -15.75
N ASN A 86 -10.52 4.62 -15.62
CA ASN A 86 -11.28 5.59 -16.42
C ASN A 86 -10.91 7.06 -16.11
N ALA A 87 -10.37 7.31 -14.91
CA ALA A 87 -9.87 8.63 -14.52
C ALA A 87 -8.42 8.87 -14.97
N ASN A 88 -7.79 7.92 -15.68
CA ASN A 88 -6.36 7.93 -16.02
C ASN A 88 -5.44 8.09 -14.79
N LEU A 89 -5.89 7.65 -13.61
CA LEU A 89 -5.15 7.73 -12.35
C LEU A 89 -4.43 6.43 -11.99
N ALA A 90 -4.65 5.36 -12.74
CA ALA A 90 -4.08 4.03 -12.44
C ALA A 90 -2.55 3.95 -12.58
N VAL A 91 -1.90 4.95 -13.19
CA VAL A 91 -0.45 5.05 -13.36
C VAL A 91 0.11 6.18 -12.47
N GLY A 92 1.39 6.11 -12.10
CA GLY A 92 2.02 7.10 -11.24
C GLY A 92 1.44 7.03 -9.83
N ILE A 93 0.76 8.08 -9.38
CA ILE A 93 0.22 8.21 -8.02
C ILE A 93 -0.69 7.02 -7.65
N GLY A 94 -1.61 6.63 -8.54
CA GLY A 94 -2.50 5.50 -8.26
C GLY A 94 -1.80 4.15 -8.36
N GLY A 95 -0.83 4.00 -9.24
CA GLY A 95 0.02 2.81 -9.30
C GLY A 95 0.81 2.61 -7.99
N SER A 96 1.39 3.68 -7.46
CA SER A 96 2.07 3.69 -6.16
C SER A 96 1.12 3.37 -5.00
N ALA A 97 -0.10 3.94 -5.00
CA ALA A 97 -1.12 3.64 -3.99
C ALA A 97 -1.54 2.16 -4.01
N ILE A 98 -1.82 1.61 -5.21
CA ILE A 98 -2.15 0.20 -5.40
C ILE A 98 -1.01 -0.69 -4.94
N SER A 99 0.23 -0.35 -5.27
CA SER A 99 1.42 -1.14 -4.91
C SER A 99 1.63 -1.21 -3.40
N ALA A 100 1.41 -0.10 -2.69
CA ALA A 100 1.50 -0.06 -1.22
C ALA A 100 0.45 -1.00 -0.59
N ILE A 101 -0.79 -0.94 -1.06
CA ILE A 101 -1.85 -1.84 -0.60
C ILE A 101 -1.53 -3.30 -0.94
N ASP A 102 -1.12 -3.59 -2.17
CA ASP A 102 -0.82 -4.97 -2.61
C ASP A 102 0.30 -5.60 -1.77
N THR A 103 1.33 -4.83 -1.45
CA THR A 103 2.42 -5.26 -0.54
C THR A 103 1.89 -5.63 0.84
N ALA A 104 1.00 -4.80 1.41
CA ALA A 104 0.36 -5.09 2.70
C ALA A 104 -0.56 -6.33 2.65
N LEU A 105 -1.23 -6.55 1.53
CA LEU A 105 -2.04 -7.75 1.32
C LEU A 105 -1.18 -9.01 1.19
N TRP A 106 -0.01 -8.92 0.56
CA TRP A 106 0.98 -10.00 0.51
C TRP A 106 1.50 -10.36 1.90
N ASP A 107 1.86 -9.35 2.70
CA ASP A 107 2.27 -9.53 4.09
C ASP A 107 1.18 -10.23 4.93
N LEU A 108 -0.08 -9.78 4.81
CA LEU A 108 -1.22 -10.49 5.40
C LEU A 108 -1.30 -11.93 4.92
N THR A 109 -1.21 -12.17 3.61
CA THR A 109 -1.37 -13.53 3.06
C THR A 109 -0.30 -14.48 3.59
N GLY A 110 0.96 -14.04 3.68
CA GLY A 110 2.04 -14.83 4.30
C GLY A 110 1.73 -15.15 5.77
N LYS A 111 1.31 -14.14 6.56
CA LYS A 111 0.92 -14.32 7.97
C LYS A 111 -0.27 -15.25 8.16
N ILE A 112 -1.29 -15.14 7.32
CA ILE A 112 -2.50 -15.97 7.35
C ILE A 112 -2.15 -17.44 7.05
N LEU A 113 -1.28 -17.68 6.08
CA LEU A 113 -0.88 -19.02 5.66
C LEU A 113 0.29 -19.59 6.47
N GLY A 114 0.93 -18.77 7.31
CA GLY A 114 2.07 -19.18 8.13
C GLY A 114 3.34 -19.48 7.31
N VAL A 115 3.50 -18.84 6.14
CA VAL A 115 4.64 -19.07 5.24
C VAL A 115 5.28 -17.76 4.78
N PRO A 116 6.59 -17.77 4.46
CA PRO A 116 7.25 -16.64 3.78
C PRO A 116 6.56 -16.27 2.46
N ILE A 117 6.58 -14.99 2.11
CA ILE A 117 6.02 -14.50 0.83
C ILE A 117 6.79 -15.08 -0.37
N SER A 118 8.10 -15.32 -0.24
CA SER A 118 8.93 -15.96 -1.27
C SER A 118 8.37 -17.31 -1.71
N ASP A 119 7.94 -18.13 -0.75
CA ASP A 119 7.39 -19.45 -1.01
C ASP A 119 6.08 -19.34 -1.80
N LEU A 120 5.26 -18.33 -1.48
CA LEU A 120 4.02 -18.02 -2.21
C LEU A 120 4.27 -17.50 -3.64
N LEU A 121 5.46 -16.95 -3.90
CA LEU A 121 5.88 -16.45 -5.21
C LEU A 121 6.56 -17.53 -6.07
N GLY A 122 6.78 -18.73 -5.54
CA GLY A 122 7.31 -19.87 -6.29
C GLY A 122 8.57 -20.52 -5.72
N GLY A 123 9.04 -20.11 -4.54
CA GLY A 123 10.15 -20.77 -3.82
C GLY A 123 11.32 -19.85 -3.54
#